data_AF-A0A139RMM0-F1
#
_entry.id   AF-A0A139RMM0-F1
#
_cell.length_a   1.000
_cell.length_b   1.000
_cell.length_c   1.000
_cell.angle_alpha   90.00
_cell.angle_beta   90.00
_cell.angle_gamma   90.00
#
_symmetry.space_group_name_H-M   'P 1'
#
loop_
_entity.id
_entity.type
_entity.pdbx_description
1 polymer ?
#
loop_
_entity_poly.entity_id
_entity_poly.type
_entity_poly.pdbx_seq_one_letter_code
_entity_poly.pdbx_strand_id
1 'polypeptide(L)' 'MSKIVVVGANHAGTACINTMLDNFGNENEIVVFDQNSNISFLGCGMALWIGEQIDGAEGLFYSDKENWKLKVLRFT' A
#
# COMPACT_ATOMS: atom_id res chain seq x y z
N MET A 1 -12.99 0.28 -20.30
CA MET A 1 -13.01 0.94 -18.99
C MET A 1 -13.55 -0.03 -17.97
N SER A 2 -12.67 -0.53 -17.09
CA SER A 2 -13.05 -1.41 -15.98
C SER A 2 -12.99 -0.65 -14.66
N LYS A 3 -13.84 -1.04 -13.71
CA LYS A 3 -13.74 -0.63 -12.32
C LYS A 3 -13.14 -1.79 -11.52
N ILE A 4 -12.00 -1.55 -10.90
CA ILE A 4 -11.20 -2.58 -10.23
C ILE A 4 -11.17 -2.26 -8.74
N VAL A 5 -11.67 -3.19 -7.94
CA VAL A 5 -11.65 -3.09 -6.47
C VAL A 5 -10.52 -3.96 -5.93
N VAL A 6 -9.62 -3.36 -5.14
CA VAL A 6 -8.54 -4.06 -4.44
C VAL A 6 -8.85 -4.07 -2.95
N VAL A 7 -8.84 -5.26 -2.34
CA VAL A 7 -9.07 -5.47 -0.91
C VAL A 7 -7.75 -5.89 -0.26
N GLY A 8 -7.16 -4.98 0.51
CA GLY A 8 -5.83 -5.11 1.10
C GLY A 8 -4.75 -4.39 0.29
N ALA A 9 -3.95 -3.58 0.96
CA ALA A 9 -2.96 -2.66 0.38
C ALA A 9 -1.59 -2.77 1.06
N ASN A 10 -1.21 -3.98 1.50
CA ASN A 10 0.17 -4.25 1.91
C ASN A 10 0.99 -4.74 0.70
N HIS A 11 1.88 -5.73 0.84
CA HIS A 11 2.79 -6.16 -0.24
C HIS A 11 2.10 -6.48 -1.58
N ALA A 12 1.19 -7.45 -1.59
CA ALA A 12 0.55 -7.88 -2.83
C ALA A 12 -0.34 -6.78 -3.43
N GLY A 13 -1.12 -6.10 -2.58
CA GLY A 13 -2.00 -5.02 -3.00
C GLY A 13 -1.24 -3.86 -3.63
N THR A 14 -0.22 -3.35 -2.93
CA THR A 14 0.61 -2.22 -3.41
C THR A 14 1.32 -2.54 -4.71
N ALA A 15 1.93 -3.72 -4.84
CA ALA A 15 2.57 -4.13 -6.08
C ALA A 15 1.58 -4.22 -7.25
N CYS A 16 0.39 -4.77 -7.00
CA CYS A 16 -0.68 -4.87 -7.99
C CYS A 16 -1.19 -3.49 -8.43
N ILE A 17 -1.47 -2.60 -7.46
CA ILE A 17 -1.95 -1.23 -7.71
C ILE A 17 -0.95 -0.45 -8.54
N ASN A 18 0.34 -0.43 -8.15
CA ASN A 18 1.38 0.28 -8.90
C ASN A 18 1.48 -0.25 -10.33
N THR A 19 1.49 -1.57 -10.51
CA THR A 19 1.54 -2.18 -11.85
C THR A 19 0.34 -1.75 -12.70
N MET A 20 -0.87 -1.74 -12.15
CA MET A 20 -2.07 -1.31 -12.88
C MET A 20 -2.04 0.18 -13.23
N LEU A 21 -1.59 1.03 -12.30
CA LEU A 21 -1.48 2.47 -12.52
C LEU A 21 -0.48 2.80 -13.63
N ASP A 22 0.72 2.21 -13.55
CA ASP A 22 1.82 2.49 -14.47
C ASP A 22 1.53 2.06 -15.91
N ASN A 23 0.75 0.98 -16.08
CA ASN A 23 0.49 0.40 -17.39
C ASN A 23 -0.89 0.74 -17.96
N PHE A 24 -1.90 0.96 -17.11
CA PHE A 24 -3.31 1.04 -17.52
C PHE A 24 -4.14 2.09 -16.74
N GLY A 25 -3.49 2.98 -15.98
CA GLY A 25 -4.16 3.85 -15.01
C GLY A 25 -5.15 4.85 -15.63
N ASN A 26 -4.92 5.31 -16.86
CA ASN A 26 -5.82 6.25 -17.54
C ASN A 26 -7.08 5.58 -18.10
N GLU A 27 -7.11 4.24 -18.18
CA GLU A 27 -8.19 3.48 -18.81
C GLU A 27 -9.15 2.84 -17.80
N ASN A 28 -8.76 2.80 -16.53
CA ASN A 28 -9.44 2.05 -15.48
C ASN A 28 -9.62 2.89 -14.21
N GLU A 29 -10.73 2.69 -13.51
CA GLU A 29 -10.94 3.24 -12.17
C GLU A 29 -10.47 2.20 -11.13
N ILE A 30 -9.49 2.54 -10.31
CA ILE A 30 -8.98 1.68 -9.23
C ILE A 30 -9.48 2.22 -7.89
N VAL A 31 -10.15 1.38 -7.11
CA VAL A 31 -10.62 1.69 -5.76
C VAL A 31 -10.00 0.70 -4.79
N VAL A 32 -9.34 1.21 -3.75
CA VAL A 32 -8.59 0.39 -2.79
C VAL A 32 -9.27 0.46 -1.44
N PHE A 33 -9.47 -0.69 -0.80
CA PHE A 33 -9.93 -0.77 0.57
C PHE A 33 -8.92 -1.50 1.45
N ASP A 34 -8.60 -0.92 2.60
CA ASP A 34 -7.84 -1.59 3.66
C ASP A 34 -8.53 -1.37 5.00
N GLN A 35 -8.52 -2.38 5.88
CA GLN A 35 -9.08 -2.24 7.23
C GLN A 35 -8.17 -1.38 8.12
N ASN A 36 -6.87 -1.43 7.85
CA ASN A 36 -5.86 -0.84 8.69
C ASN A 36 -5.73 0.67 8.48
N SER A 37 -5.17 1.39 9.45
CA SER A 37 -4.87 2.81 9.33
C SER A 37 -3.57 3.09 8.57
N ASN A 38 -2.71 2.07 8.44
CA ASN A 38 -1.47 2.08 7.65
C ASN A 38 -1.51 1.03 6.53
N ILE A 39 -0.63 1.21 5.56
CA ILE A 39 -0.46 0.35 4.39
C ILE A 39 1.04 0.17 4.13
N SER A 40 1.42 -0.80 3.30
CA SER A 40 2.82 -0.98 2.87
C SER A 40 3.85 -1.09 4.00
N PHE A 41 3.50 -1.79 5.08
CA PHE A 41 4.37 -2.06 6.22
C PHE A 41 5.27 -3.28 5.98
N LEU A 42 6.57 -3.12 6.25
CA LEU A 42 7.61 -4.14 6.23
C LEU A 42 7.62 -4.90 7.54
N GLY A 43 6.68 -5.83 7.70
CA GLY A 43 6.66 -6.75 8.85
C GLY A 43 7.96 -7.55 9.01
N CYS A 44 8.66 -7.82 7.90
CA CYS A 44 9.97 -8.48 7.91
C CYS A 44 11.07 -7.68 8.65
N GLY A 45 10.94 -6.36 8.76
CA GLY A 45 11.90 -5.50 9.46
C GLY A 45 11.63 -5.33 10.96
N MET A 46 10.52 -5.86 11.50
CA MET A 46 10.17 -5.69 12.92
C MET A 46 11.26 -6.21 13.87
N ALA A 47 11.87 -7.35 13.56
CA ALA A 47 12.92 -7.93 14.39
C ALA A 47 14.19 -7.06 14.40
N LEU A 48 14.49 -6.37 13.30
CA LEU A 48 15.61 -5.44 13.22
C LEU A 48 15.35 -4.21 14.09
N TRP A 49 14.13 -3.69 14.09
CA TRP A 49 13.75 -2.56 14.93
C TRP A 49 13.78 -2.92 16.43
N ILE A 50 13.13 -4.03 16.81
CA ILE A 50 13.11 -4.52 18.20
C ILE A 50 14.53 -4.85 18.69
N GLY A 51 15.38 -5.36 17.80
CA GLY A 51 16.78 -5.68 18.10
C GLY A 51 17.73 -4.50 17.97
N GLU A 52 17.23 -3.27 17.88
CA GLU A 52 18.02 -2.03 17.79
C GLU A 52 19.08 -2.05 16.66
N GLN A 53 18.78 -2.75 15.57
CA GLN A 53 19.63 -2.82 14.37
C GLN A 53 19.33 -1.68 13.37
N ILE A 54 18.23 -0.95 13.59
CA ILE A 54 17.84 0.25 12.85
C ILE A 54 17.32 1.30 13.83
N ASP A 55 17.53 2.57 13.49
CA ASP A 55 17.26 3.71 14.38
C ASP A 55 15.76 3.89 14.72
N GLY A 56 14.86 3.38 13.88
CA GLY A 56 13.43 3.54 14.05
C GLY A 56 12.58 2.82 13.01
N ALA A 57 11.25 2.97 13.15
CA ALA A 57 10.25 2.30 12.32
C ALA A 57 9.92 3.05 11.02
N GLU A 58 10.44 4.26 10.83
CA GLU A 58 10.11 5.15 9.71
C GLU A 58 10.44 4.50 8.36
N GLY A 59 11.56 3.79 8.28
CA GLY A 59 11.97 3.03 7.08
C GLY A 59 11.18 1.75 6.84
N LEU A 60 10.27 1.36 7.74
CA LEU A 60 9.45 0.15 7.59
C LEU A 60 8.20 0.37 6.74
N PHE A 61 7.98 1.56 6.19
CA PHE A 61 6.86 1.85 5.29
C PHE A 61 7.40 2.30 3.93
N TYR A 62 7.16 1.51 2.88
CA TYR A 62 7.73 1.77 1.54
C TYR A 62 6.77 2.49 0.59
N SER A 63 5.54 2.77 1.03
CA SER A 63 4.56 3.56 0.31
C SER A 63 3.51 4.08 1.27
N ASP A 64 2.77 5.10 0.86
CA ASP A 64 1.71 5.75 1.63
C ASP A 64 0.51 6.04 0.74
N LYS A 65 -0.56 6.56 1.36
CA LYS A 65 -1.79 6.91 0.64
C LYS A 65 -1.60 8.10 -0.31
N GLU A 66 -0.62 8.97 -0.08
CA GLU A 66 -0.39 10.18 -0.88
C GLU A 66 0.29 9.87 -2.21
N ASN A 67 1.12 8.81 -2.24
CA ASN A 67 1.78 8.33 -3.45
C ASN A 67 0.77 7.87 -4.51
N TRP A 68 -0.38 7.35 -4.11
CA TRP A 68 -1.45 7.03 -5.05
C TRP A 68 -2.37 8.24 -5.21
N LYS A 69 -2.51 8.75 -6.44
CA LYS A 69 -3.60 9.68 -6.80
C LYS A 69 -4.97 8.96 -6.84
N LEU A 70 -5.18 7.98 -5.97
CA LEU A 70 -6.34 7.09 -5.91
C LEU A 70 -7.17 7.36 -4.66
N LYS A 71 -8.45 6.97 -4.72
CA LYS A 71 -9.29 6.90 -3.52
C LYS A 71 -8.95 5.63 -2.75
N VAL A 72 -8.22 5.76 -1.65
CA VAL A 72 -8.01 4.70 -0.66
C VAL A 72 -9.04 4.86 0.45
N LEU A 73 -9.97 3.91 0.53
CA LEU A 73 -11.03 3.89 1.52
C LEU A 73 -10.66 2.94 2.66
N ARG A 74 -11.11 3.25 3.87
CA ARG A 74 -10.96 2.35 5.01
C ARG A 74 -12.25 1.56 5.19
N PHE A 75 -12.16 0.26 5.45
CA PHE A 75 -13.32 -0.47 5.98
C PHE A 75 -13.58 0.04 7.41
N THR A 76 -14.71 0.75 7.59
CA THR A 76 -15.22 1.16 8.91
C THR A 76 -15.95 0.03 9.59
#